data_AF-A0A950MIZ6-F1
#
_entry.id   AF-A0A950MIZ6-F1
#
_cell.length_a   1.000
_cell.length_b   1.000
_cell.length_c   1.000
_cell.angle_alpha   90.00
_cell.angle_beta   90.00
_cell.angle_gamma   90.00
#
_symmetry.space_group_name_H-M   'P 1'
#
loop_
_entity.id
_entity.type
_entity.pdbx_description
1 polymer ?
#
loop_
_entity_poly.entity_id
_entity_poly.type
_entity_poly.pdbx_seq_one_letter_code
_entity_poly.pdbx_strand_id
1 'polypeptide(L)'
;MNVPSEYQIAVGQRTPSDIAGYDTVQITFSLPGHPDHSQTIPFLISKDGNTLARLSKWDISKDPAEMIPSSDRPVRGNPNAKVVIVNYDDLECPYCAKMHAELFPETLDHYNGLVKIVYRDLPLEEIHPWAVHAAVDANCIAAQSSPAYWGYVDYLHTHGQDVTGPDRDVKKSDATLDKLARAQGEVSKLDTAKLDACIAKQDESTVRAEMKQADSLGIQQTPTIYVNGEMLAGAMPTSALWAIIDRALVSEGITPPASEYNQPAKPAQPASQPGAVSQPESKTPAAKPGAGGK
;
A
#
# COMPACT_ATOMS: atom_id res chain seq x y z
N MET A 1 -5.61 12.00 17.19
CA MET A 1 -5.10 10.64 17.39
C MET A 1 -6.12 9.89 18.22
N ASN A 2 -6.79 8.90 17.64
CA ASN A 2 -7.60 7.96 18.40
C ASN A 2 -6.66 6.85 18.85
N VAL A 3 -6.12 6.99 20.04
CA VAL A 3 -5.42 5.88 20.71
C VAL A 3 -6.52 5.00 21.31
N PRO A 4 -6.57 3.69 21.01
CA PRO A 4 -7.55 2.80 21.62
C PRO A 4 -7.44 2.84 23.15
N SER A 5 -8.58 2.77 23.85
CA SER A 5 -8.68 2.95 25.31
C SER A 5 -7.84 1.98 26.14
N GLU A 6 -7.46 0.86 25.55
CA GLU A 6 -6.70 -0.25 26.11
C GLU A 6 -5.19 0.04 26.18
N TYR A 7 -4.69 1.00 25.40
CA TYR A 7 -3.28 1.39 25.45
C TYR A 7 -3.01 2.36 26.60
N GLN A 8 -1.97 2.06 27.38
CA GLN A 8 -1.40 3.01 28.33
C GLN A 8 -0.43 3.94 27.62
N ILE A 9 -0.53 5.24 27.94
CA ILE A 9 0.33 6.28 27.39
C ILE A 9 1.23 6.80 28.51
N ALA A 10 2.54 6.67 28.34
CA ALA A 10 3.54 7.26 29.21
C ALA A 10 4.29 8.37 28.46
N VAL A 11 4.32 9.57 29.04
CA VAL A 11 5.04 10.71 28.48
C VAL A 11 6.36 10.86 29.22
N GLY A 12 7.46 10.70 28.51
CA GLY A 12 8.82 10.86 29.01
C GLY A 12 9.16 12.33 29.31
N GLN A 13 10.36 12.56 29.83
CA GLN A 13 10.85 13.91 30.07
C GLN A 13 11.12 14.65 28.76
N ARG A 14 10.95 15.97 28.78
CA ARG A 14 11.33 16.85 27.68
C ARG A 14 12.84 16.98 27.60
N THR A 15 13.42 16.79 26.43
CA THR A 15 14.82 17.04 26.13
C THR A 15 14.94 18.11 25.04
N PRO A 16 16.01 18.92 25.00
CA PRO A 16 16.20 19.89 23.93
C PRO A 16 16.10 19.22 22.54
N SER A 17 15.42 19.87 21.58
CA SER A 17 15.39 19.43 20.19
C SER A 17 16.25 20.32 19.29
N ASP A 18 16.58 19.83 18.10
CA ASP A 18 17.28 20.61 17.08
C ASP A 18 16.35 21.65 16.39
N ILE A 19 15.05 21.61 16.65
CA ILE A 19 14.08 22.56 16.09
C ILE A 19 13.85 23.69 17.08
N ALA A 20 14.22 24.91 16.65
CA ALA A 20 14.01 26.11 17.45
C ALA A 20 12.54 26.25 17.87
N GLY A 21 12.32 26.48 19.17
CA GLY A 21 10.98 26.61 19.75
C GLY A 21 10.33 25.30 20.20
N TYR A 22 10.99 24.16 20.01
CA TYR A 22 10.48 22.83 20.40
C TYR A 22 11.47 22.07 21.28
N ASP A 23 10.93 21.27 22.19
CA ASP A 23 11.62 20.19 22.89
C ASP A 23 11.18 18.84 22.28
N THR A 24 12.01 17.81 22.42
CA THR A 24 11.62 16.43 22.11
C THR A 24 11.01 15.79 23.36
N VAL A 25 9.93 15.04 23.17
CA VAL A 25 9.31 14.23 24.22
C VAL A 25 9.07 12.82 23.69
N GLN A 26 9.51 11.81 24.44
CA GLN A 26 9.27 10.41 24.09
C GLN A 26 7.89 10.02 24.61
N ILE A 27 6.97 9.62 23.74
CA ILE A 27 5.66 9.11 24.15
C ILE A 27 5.65 7.60 23.91
N THR A 28 5.51 6.84 25.00
CA THR A 28 5.41 5.38 24.96
C THR A 28 3.94 4.98 25.00
N PHE A 29 3.52 4.21 24.01
CA PHE A 29 2.24 3.52 23.98
C PHE A 29 2.49 2.05 24.30
N SER A 30 1.78 1.49 25.28
CA SER A 30 1.98 0.10 25.70
C SER A 30 0.65 -0.57 26.00
N LEU A 31 0.48 -1.81 25.55
CA LEU A 31 -0.68 -2.62 25.89
C LEU A 31 -0.42 -3.41 27.19
N PRO A 32 -1.21 -3.22 28.26
CA PRO A 32 -1.02 -3.94 29.52
C PRO A 32 -1.10 -5.46 29.35
N GLY A 33 -0.14 -6.19 29.92
CA GLY A 33 -0.06 -7.66 29.80
C GLY A 33 0.63 -8.15 28.52
N HIS A 34 0.99 -7.26 27.61
CA HIS A 34 1.64 -7.58 26.33
C HIS A 34 2.91 -6.75 26.17
N PRO A 35 4.04 -7.13 26.83
CA PRO A 35 5.27 -6.33 26.86
C PRO A 35 5.90 -6.11 25.47
N ASP A 36 5.63 -7.02 24.53
CA ASP A 36 6.08 -6.92 23.13
C ASP A 36 5.29 -5.90 22.30
N HIS A 37 4.13 -5.45 22.82
CA HIS A 37 3.27 -4.44 22.21
C HIS A 37 3.49 -3.08 22.88
N SER A 38 4.74 -2.64 22.88
CA SER A 38 5.15 -1.31 23.34
C SER A 38 5.95 -0.58 22.27
N GLN A 39 5.53 0.65 21.98
CA GLN A 39 6.16 1.52 21.01
C GLN A 39 6.47 2.87 21.67
N THR A 40 7.70 3.37 21.51
CA THR A 40 8.09 4.70 21.97
C THR A 40 8.36 5.58 20.76
N ILE A 41 7.55 6.62 20.61
CA ILE A 41 7.61 7.53 19.47
C ILE A 41 8.12 8.90 19.94
N PRO A 42 9.16 9.47 19.28
CA PRO A 42 9.59 10.83 19.55
C PRO A 42 8.61 11.85 18.95
N PHE A 43 8.15 12.77 19.77
CA PHE A 43 7.38 13.93 19.36
C PHE A 43 8.15 15.22 19.63
N LEU A 44 7.86 16.24 18.83
CA LEU A 44 8.21 17.62 19.15
C LEU A 44 7.05 18.24 19.93
N ILE A 45 7.35 18.83 21.08
CA ILE A 45 6.42 19.64 21.86
C ILE A 45 6.92 21.08 21.87
N SER A 46 6.06 22.02 21.47
CA SER A 46 6.42 23.43 21.52
C SER A 46 6.72 23.85 22.96
N LYS A 47 7.62 24.82 23.14
CA LYS A 47 8.00 25.30 24.48
C LYS A 47 6.83 25.88 25.28
N ASP A 48 5.82 26.41 24.60
CA ASP A 48 4.56 26.85 25.21
C ASP A 48 3.60 25.69 25.56
N GLY A 49 3.91 24.46 25.13
CA GLY A 49 3.15 23.24 25.41
C GLY A 49 1.89 23.06 24.56
N ASN A 50 1.56 23.98 23.67
CA ASN A 50 0.27 23.98 22.95
C ASN A 50 0.28 23.17 21.65
N THR A 51 1.47 22.85 21.13
CA THR A 51 1.63 22.15 19.85
C THR A 51 2.42 20.86 20.06
N LEU A 52 1.84 19.74 19.65
CA LEU A 52 2.52 18.46 19.51
C LEU A 52 2.64 18.15 18.02
N ALA A 53 3.85 17.86 17.55
CA ALA A 53 4.13 17.52 16.17
C ALA A 53 4.98 16.26 16.07
N ARG A 54 4.78 15.46 15.02
CA ARG A 54 5.68 14.36 14.63
C ARG A 54 6.49 14.85 13.44
N LEU A 55 7.80 14.79 13.54
CA LEU A 55 8.72 15.19 12.47
C LEU A 55 9.40 13.94 11.91
N SER A 56 9.34 13.78 10.59
CA SER A 56 10.20 12.85 9.87
C SER A 56 11.42 13.61 9.34
N LYS A 57 12.63 13.24 9.79
CA LYS A 57 13.88 13.78 9.25
C LYS A 57 14.35 12.89 8.10
N TRP A 58 14.56 13.47 6.93
CA TRP A 58 15.09 12.79 5.76
C TRP A 58 16.46 13.38 5.42
N ASP A 59 17.46 12.53 5.22
CA ASP A 59 18.77 12.96 4.74
C ASP A 59 18.71 13.14 3.22
N ILE A 60 18.43 14.36 2.76
CA ILE A 60 18.31 14.69 1.35
C ILE A 60 19.64 14.63 0.58
N SER A 61 20.75 14.37 1.26
CA SER A 61 22.04 14.11 0.59
C SER A 61 22.18 12.67 0.12
N LYS A 62 21.33 11.77 0.62
CA LYS A 62 21.22 10.38 0.17
C LYS A 62 20.10 10.25 -0.83
N ASP A 63 20.26 9.31 -1.76
CA ASP A 63 19.17 8.96 -2.66
C ASP A 63 17.99 8.40 -1.84
N PRO A 64 16.79 8.98 -1.91
CA PRO A 64 15.61 8.44 -1.24
C PRO A 64 15.35 6.96 -1.58
N ALA A 65 15.77 6.48 -2.76
CA ALA A 65 15.69 5.08 -3.12
C ALA A 65 16.55 4.18 -2.22
N GLU A 66 17.70 4.67 -1.73
CA GLU A 66 18.57 3.93 -0.79
C GLU A 66 17.94 3.83 0.60
N MET A 67 17.00 4.71 0.93
CA MET A 67 16.28 4.67 2.20
C MET A 67 15.18 3.61 2.24
N ILE A 68 14.81 3.04 1.08
CA ILE A 68 13.78 2.01 0.94
C ILE A 68 14.43 0.71 0.46
N PRO A 69 14.86 -0.16 1.39
CA PRO A 69 15.48 -1.44 1.06
C PRO A 69 14.57 -2.29 0.18
N SER A 70 15.14 -2.76 -0.92
CA SER A 70 14.52 -3.73 -1.83
C SER A 70 15.37 -5.01 -1.99
N SER A 71 16.57 -5.04 -1.40
CA SER A 71 17.43 -6.22 -1.40
C SER A 71 16.81 -7.38 -0.61
N ASP A 72 17.25 -8.59 -0.94
CA ASP A 72 16.94 -9.83 -0.22
C ASP A 72 15.46 -10.24 -0.24
N ARG A 73 14.66 -9.61 -1.11
CA ARG A 73 13.26 -9.95 -1.34
C ARG A 73 13.06 -10.53 -2.75
N PRO A 74 12.09 -11.44 -2.92
CA PRO A 74 11.63 -11.89 -4.23
C PRO A 74 11.26 -10.73 -5.14
N VAL A 75 11.67 -10.81 -6.41
CA VAL A 75 11.41 -9.77 -7.42
C VAL A 75 10.37 -10.27 -8.42
N ARG A 76 9.36 -9.45 -8.74
CA ARG A 76 8.47 -9.66 -9.89
C ARG A 76 8.84 -8.69 -11.01
N GLY A 77 8.86 -9.18 -12.24
CA GLY A 77 9.32 -8.42 -13.41
C GLY A 77 10.81 -8.62 -13.68
N ASN A 78 11.46 -7.63 -14.30
CA ASN A 78 12.86 -7.75 -14.70
C ASN A 78 13.79 -7.45 -13.51
N PRO A 79 14.59 -8.41 -13.00
CA PRO A 79 15.48 -8.18 -11.85
C PRO A 79 16.51 -7.07 -12.09
N ASN A 80 16.83 -6.79 -13.36
CA ASN A 80 17.77 -5.74 -13.78
C ASN A 80 17.10 -4.39 -14.07
N ALA A 81 15.78 -4.27 -13.88
CA ALA A 81 15.10 -2.99 -14.01
C ALA A 81 15.65 -1.98 -13.00
N LYS A 82 15.88 -0.75 -13.47
CA LYS A 82 16.39 0.35 -12.64
C LYS A 82 15.31 1.02 -11.80
N VAL A 83 14.05 0.95 -12.24
CA VAL A 83 12.92 1.49 -11.49
C VAL A 83 12.36 0.38 -10.61
N VAL A 84 12.42 0.61 -9.30
CA VAL A 84 12.00 -0.33 -8.26
C VAL A 84 10.75 0.18 -7.60
N ILE A 85 9.71 -0.64 -7.64
CA ILE A 85 8.44 -0.43 -6.96
C ILE A 85 8.48 -1.29 -5.70
N VAL A 86 8.64 -0.66 -4.53
CA VAL A 86 8.56 -1.34 -3.24
C VAL A 86 7.16 -1.16 -2.67
N ASN A 87 6.46 -2.25 -2.41
CA ASN A 87 5.15 -2.25 -1.80
C ASN A 87 5.24 -2.81 -0.38
N TYR A 88 4.88 -2.00 0.62
CA TYR A 88 4.60 -2.48 1.96
C TYR A 88 3.20 -3.07 1.98
N ASP A 89 3.17 -4.39 2.15
CA ASP A 89 2.03 -5.24 1.84
C ASP A 89 1.58 -6.01 3.08
N ASP A 90 0.30 -6.33 3.07
CA ASP A 90 -0.34 -7.18 4.06
C ASP A 90 -1.21 -8.19 3.31
N LEU A 91 -0.90 -9.48 3.46
CA LEU A 91 -1.62 -10.58 2.81
C LEU A 91 -3.07 -10.72 3.32
N GLU A 92 -3.35 -10.16 4.51
CA GLU A 92 -4.64 -9.78 5.11
C GLU A 92 -5.51 -8.87 4.25
N CYS A 93 -4.86 -7.86 3.67
CA CYS A 93 -5.50 -6.59 3.44
C CYS A 93 -6.29 -6.60 2.12
N PRO A 94 -7.61 -6.33 2.14
CA PRO A 94 -8.42 -6.30 0.92
C PRO A 94 -8.00 -5.21 -0.07
N TYR A 95 -7.40 -4.12 0.41
CA TYR A 95 -6.85 -3.09 -0.47
C TYR A 95 -5.53 -3.51 -1.13
N CYS A 96 -4.70 -4.28 -0.42
CA CYS A 96 -3.51 -4.90 -0.99
C CYS A 96 -3.90 -5.92 -2.06
N ALA A 97 -4.89 -6.77 -1.77
CA ALA A 97 -5.46 -7.73 -2.72
C ALA A 97 -5.96 -7.05 -4.00
N LYS A 98 -6.77 -5.99 -3.86
CA LYS A 98 -7.28 -5.23 -5.01
C LYS A 98 -6.14 -4.65 -5.86
N MET A 99 -5.18 -4.01 -5.21
CA MET A 99 -4.04 -3.42 -5.90
C MET A 99 -3.17 -4.49 -6.59
N HIS A 100 -2.94 -5.63 -5.94
CA HIS A 100 -2.20 -6.74 -6.50
C HIS A 100 -2.89 -7.29 -7.76
N ALA A 101 -4.23 -7.41 -7.75
CA ALA A 101 -5.00 -7.94 -8.87
C ALA A 101 -5.13 -6.95 -10.05
N GLU A 102 -5.27 -5.65 -9.77
CA GLU A 102 -5.60 -4.65 -10.80
C GLU A 102 -4.35 -3.87 -11.25
N LEU A 103 -3.57 -3.34 -10.30
CA LEU A 103 -2.55 -2.33 -10.59
C LEU A 103 -1.23 -2.93 -11.08
N PHE A 104 -0.77 -4.02 -10.47
CA PHE A 104 0.55 -4.57 -10.74
C PHE A 104 0.66 -5.32 -12.07
N PRO A 105 -0.30 -6.15 -12.51
CA PRO A 105 -0.28 -6.74 -13.83
C PRO A 105 -0.29 -5.68 -14.93
N GLU A 106 -1.19 -4.69 -14.84
CA GLU A 106 -1.28 -3.59 -15.82
C GLU A 106 0.02 -2.79 -15.91
N THR A 107 0.65 -2.52 -14.75
CA THR A 107 1.94 -1.81 -14.68
C THR A 107 3.07 -2.63 -15.28
N LEU A 108 3.18 -3.92 -14.95
CA LEU A 108 4.22 -4.80 -15.51
C LEU A 108 4.08 -4.94 -17.03
N ASP A 109 2.86 -5.04 -17.53
CA ASP A 109 2.57 -5.12 -18.97
C ASP A 109 2.91 -3.80 -19.68
N HIS A 110 2.48 -2.65 -19.12
CA HIS A 110 2.71 -1.34 -19.73
C HIS A 110 4.21 -1.00 -19.84
N TYR A 111 4.98 -1.25 -18.78
CA TYR A 111 6.40 -0.93 -18.72
C TYR A 111 7.30 -2.05 -19.22
N ASN A 112 6.76 -3.24 -19.50
CA ASN A 112 7.40 -4.39 -20.15
C ASN A 112 8.91 -4.52 -19.88
N GLY A 113 9.27 -4.87 -18.63
CA GLY A 113 10.65 -5.11 -18.22
C GLY A 113 11.47 -3.88 -17.84
N LEU A 114 10.89 -2.68 -17.87
CA LEU A 114 11.52 -1.45 -17.36
C LEU A 114 11.38 -1.25 -15.85
N VAL A 115 10.46 -1.99 -15.22
CA VAL A 115 10.20 -1.93 -13.78
C VAL A 115 10.35 -3.30 -13.12
N LYS A 116 10.57 -3.28 -11.80
CA LYS A 116 10.46 -4.44 -10.94
C LYS A 116 9.69 -4.13 -9.68
N ILE A 117 8.97 -5.12 -9.17
CA ILE A 117 8.15 -5.02 -7.96
C ILE A 117 8.76 -5.89 -6.87
N VAL A 118 8.83 -5.34 -5.66
CA VAL A 118 9.27 -6.01 -4.45
C VAL A 118 8.24 -5.76 -3.36
N TYR A 119 7.90 -6.81 -2.61
CA TYR A 119 7.04 -6.70 -1.44
C TYR A 119 7.88 -6.68 -0.16
N ARG A 120 7.43 -5.86 0.80
CA ARG A 120 7.89 -5.79 2.18
C ARG A 120 6.73 -6.09 3.11
N ASP A 121 6.97 -6.85 4.16
CA ASP A 121 5.96 -7.30 5.09
C ASP A 121 5.55 -6.15 6.02
N LEU A 122 4.26 -5.81 6.03
CA LEU A 122 3.66 -4.89 6.98
C LEU A 122 2.27 -5.39 7.43
N PRO A 123 2.20 -6.57 8.08
CA PRO A 123 0.94 -7.07 8.62
C PRO A 123 0.37 -6.11 9.67
N LEU A 124 -0.90 -5.71 9.49
CA LEU A 124 -1.64 -4.85 10.41
C LEU A 124 -2.38 -5.72 11.44
N GLU A 125 -1.60 -6.30 12.37
CA GLU A 125 -2.01 -7.39 13.28
C GLU A 125 -3.26 -7.06 14.14
N GLU A 126 -3.57 -5.79 14.36
CA GLU A 126 -4.76 -5.39 15.13
C GLU A 126 -6.07 -5.63 14.39
N ILE A 127 -6.04 -5.68 13.05
CA ILE A 127 -7.23 -5.83 12.20
C ILE A 127 -7.13 -7.00 11.22
N HIS A 128 -5.94 -7.55 11.02
CA HIS A 128 -5.65 -8.68 10.14
C HIS A 128 -4.98 -9.80 10.96
N PRO A 129 -5.77 -10.62 11.68
CA PRO A 129 -5.27 -11.52 12.70
C PRO A 129 -4.39 -12.68 12.19
N TRP A 130 -4.42 -13.02 10.89
CA TRP A 130 -3.59 -14.10 10.34
C TRP A 130 -2.47 -13.58 9.42
N ALA A 131 -2.37 -12.26 9.23
CA ALA A 131 -1.39 -11.65 8.33
C ALA A 131 0.07 -11.94 8.70
N VAL A 132 0.41 -11.97 10.00
CA VAL A 132 1.77 -12.31 10.46
C VAL A 132 2.14 -13.75 10.08
N HIS A 133 1.23 -14.70 10.32
CA HIS A 133 1.44 -16.12 9.98
C HIS A 133 1.64 -16.30 8.47
N ALA A 134 0.79 -15.66 7.66
CA ALA A 134 0.92 -15.68 6.20
C ALA A 134 2.24 -15.08 5.72
N ALA A 135 2.72 -14.00 6.34
CA ALA A 135 4.00 -13.37 6.00
C ALA A 135 5.19 -14.30 6.33
N VAL A 136 5.14 -15.00 7.46
CA VAL A 136 6.17 -15.99 7.81
C VAL A 136 6.19 -17.16 6.83
N ASP A 137 5.04 -17.71 6.48
CA ASP A 137 4.91 -18.77 5.47
C ASP A 137 5.47 -18.32 4.11
N ALA A 138 5.12 -17.10 3.68
CA ALA A 138 5.65 -16.50 2.46
C ALA A 138 7.19 -16.38 2.53
N ASN A 139 7.75 -15.94 3.66
CA ASN A 139 9.19 -15.83 3.86
C ASN A 139 9.90 -17.20 3.83
N CYS A 140 9.27 -18.25 4.37
CA CYS A 140 9.77 -19.62 4.27
C CYS A 140 9.85 -20.12 2.83
N ILE A 141 8.88 -19.75 1.99
CA ILE A 141 8.89 -20.05 0.55
C ILE A 141 9.95 -19.20 -0.18
N ALA A 142 10.02 -17.91 0.13
CA ALA A 142 10.97 -16.95 -0.45
C ALA A 142 12.44 -17.38 -0.26
N ALA A 143 12.76 -17.98 0.90
CA ALA A 143 14.08 -18.50 1.21
C ALA A 143 14.55 -19.65 0.29
N GLN A 144 13.64 -20.20 -0.53
CA GLN A 144 13.93 -21.28 -1.46
C GLN A 144 13.69 -20.89 -2.93
N SER A 145 12.65 -20.10 -3.21
CA SER A 145 12.27 -19.78 -4.60
C SER A 145 11.44 -18.50 -4.71
N SER A 146 11.97 -17.53 -5.46
CA SER A 146 11.25 -16.29 -5.77
C SER A 146 9.98 -16.55 -6.63
N PRO A 147 9.99 -17.40 -7.67
CA PRO A 147 8.75 -17.74 -8.38
C PRO A 147 7.69 -18.41 -7.49
N ALA A 148 8.11 -19.29 -6.57
CA ALA A 148 7.17 -19.96 -5.67
C ALA A 148 6.53 -18.98 -4.68
N TYR A 149 7.31 -18.01 -4.18
CA TYR A 149 6.82 -16.93 -3.34
C TYR A 149 5.71 -16.15 -4.05
N TRP A 150 5.93 -15.72 -5.29
CA TRP A 150 4.91 -14.99 -6.03
C TRP A 150 3.68 -15.85 -6.30
N GLY A 151 3.82 -17.15 -6.54
CA GLY A 151 2.66 -18.06 -6.64
C GLY A 151 1.82 -18.10 -5.36
N TYR A 152 2.47 -18.10 -4.18
CA TYR A 152 1.77 -18.05 -2.89
C TYR A 152 1.08 -16.70 -2.66
N VAL A 153 1.79 -15.60 -2.90
CA VAL A 153 1.27 -14.22 -2.78
C VAL A 153 0.08 -13.99 -3.71
N ASP A 154 0.19 -14.40 -4.97
CA ASP A 154 -0.89 -14.30 -5.96
C ASP A 154 -2.12 -15.08 -5.48
N TYR A 155 -1.92 -16.28 -4.93
CA TYR A 155 -3.02 -17.10 -4.41
C TYR A 155 -3.72 -16.42 -3.23
N LEU A 156 -2.97 -15.94 -2.24
CA LEU A 156 -3.54 -15.32 -1.04
C LEU A 156 -4.25 -14.00 -1.35
N HIS A 157 -3.67 -13.14 -2.20
CA HIS A 157 -4.36 -11.92 -2.60
C HIS A 157 -5.62 -12.19 -3.42
N THR A 158 -5.69 -13.33 -4.11
CA THR A 158 -6.91 -13.72 -4.84
C THR A 158 -7.96 -14.38 -3.94
N HIS A 159 -7.54 -15.18 -2.95
CA HIS A 159 -8.42 -16.08 -2.19
C HIS A 159 -8.39 -15.84 -0.67
N GLY A 160 -7.87 -14.70 -0.19
CA GLY A 160 -7.69 -14.44 1.25
C GLY A 160 -9.00 -14.54 2.07
N GLN A 161 -10.15 -14.22 1.47
CA GLN A 161 -11.45 -14.40 2.13
C GLN A 161 -11.77 -15.87 2.46
N ASP A 162 -11.28 -16.81 1.65
CA ASP A 162 -11.46 -18.25 1.88
C ASP A 162 -10.58 -18.75 3.04
N VAL A 163 -9.44 -18.08 3.30
CA VAL A 163 -8.55 -18.38 4.44
C VAL A 163 -9.24 -18.06 5.76
N THR A 164 -9.86 -16.87 5.86
CA THR A 164 -10.62 -16.47 7.05
C THR A 164 -11.79 -17.42 7.35
N GLY A 165 -12.46 -17.90 6.30
CA GLY A 165 -13.61 -18.77 6.41
C GLY A 165 -14.83 -18.13 7.11
N PRO A 166 -15.96 -18.85 7.20
CA PRO A 166 -17.20 -18.31 7.77
C PRO A 166 -17.14 -18.12 9.30
N ASP A 167 -16.35 -18.96 9.98
CA ASP A 167 -16.23 -18.95 11.44
C ASP A 167 -15.25 -17.87 11.95
N ARG A 168 -14.40 -17.31 11.06
CA ARG A 168 -13.35 -16.33 11.38
C ARG A 168 -12.41 -16.80 12.51
N ASP A 169 -12.11 -18.10 12.54
CA ASP A 169 -11.25 -18.74 13.54
C ASP A 169 -9.80 -18.69 13.08
N VAL A 170 -8.99 -17.90 13.78
CA VAL A 170 -7.58 -17.66 13.43
C VAL A 170 -6.77 -18.96 13.38
N LYS A 171 -7.01 -19.93 14.27
CA LYS A 171 -6.26 -21.20 14.24
C LYS A 171 -6.59 -22.03 13.01
N LYS A 172 -7.83 -21.95 12.51
CA LYS A 172 -8.22 -22.58 11.25
C LYS A 172 -7.61 -21.84 10.06
N SER A 173 -7.53 -20.50 10.12
CA SER A 173 -6.80 -19.69 9.13
C SER A 173 -5.34 -20.10 9.07
N ASP A 174 -4.64 -20.13 10.20
CA ASP A 174 -3.23 -20.52 10.32
C ASP A 174 -2.99 -21.91 9.72
N ALA A 175 -3.79 -22.91 10.10
CA ALA A 175 -3.70 -24.27 9.54
C ALA A 175 -3.97 -24.31 8.02
N THR A 176 -4.81 -23.42 7.52
CA THR A 176 -5.10 -23.29 6.08
C THR A 176 -3.91 -22.66 5.35
N LEU A 177 -3.32 -21.59 5.88
CA LEU A 177 -2.12 -20.94 5.36
C LEU A 177 -0.96 -21.93 5.25
N ASP A 178 -0.73 -22.67 6.33
CA ASP A 178 0.24 -23.76 6.46
C ASP A 178 0.10 -24.80 5.35
N LYS A 179 -1.15 -25.20 5.05
CA LYS A 179 -1.46 -26.18 4.00
C LYS A 179 -1.20 -25.58 2.61
N LEU A 180 -1.60 -24.33 2.40
CA LEU A 180 -1.40 -23.63 1.13
C LEU A 180 0.09 -23.43 0.84
N ALA A 181 0.90 -23.08 1.85
CA ALA A 181 2.34 -22.91 1.71
C ALA A 181 3.03 -24.23 1.34
N ARG A 182 2.66 -25.33 2.00
CA ARG A 182 3.13 -26.68 1.63
C ARG A 182 2.73 -27.07 0.22
N ALA A 183 1.46 -26.83 -0.17
CA ALA A 183 0.99 -27.13 -1.52
C ALA A 183 1.74 -26.33 -2.59
N GLN A 184 2.00 -25.04 -2.35
CA GLN A 184 2.84 -24.23 -3.23
C GLN A 184 4.27 -24.77 -3.32
N GLY A 185 4.82 -25.23 -2.19
CA GLY A 185 6.12 -25.89 -2.12
C GLY A 185 6.19 -27.17 -2.95
N GLU A 186 5.18 -28.03 -2.87
CA GLU A 186 5.07 -29.25 -3.66
C GLU A 186 5.02 -28.96 -5.17
N VAL A 187 4.12 -28.04 -5.58
CA VAL A 187 3.97 -27.64 -7.00
C VAL A 187 5.27 -27.04 -7.54
N SER A 188 5.98 -26.28 -6.69
CA SER A 188 7.25 -25.63 -7.04
C SER A 188 8.48 -26.52 -6.85
N LYS A 189 8.32 -27.77 -6.39
CA LYS A 189 9.40 -28.74 -6.12
C LYS A 189 10.45 -28.21 -5.14
N LEU A 190 10.01 -27.54 -4.08
CA LEU A 190 10.89 -27.08 -3.00
C LEU A 190 11.34 -28.25 -2.12
N ASP A 191 12.33 -28.00 -1.26
CA ASP A 191 12.69 -28.96 -0.19
C ASP A 191 11.58 -28.94 0.86
N THR A 192 10.73 -29.96 0.85
CA THR A 192 9.54 -30.04 1.72
C THR A 192 9.93 -30.19 3.19
N ALA A 193 11.02 -30.90 3.51
CA ALA A 193 11.47 -31.04 4.89
C ALA A 193 11.99 -29.71 5.44
N LYS A 194 12.74 -28.95 4.63
CA LYS A 194 13.19 -27.61 5.01
C LYS A 194 12.02 -26.63 5.12
N LEU A 195 11.06 -26.71 4.19
CA LEU A 195 9.86 -25.87 4.20
C LEU A 195 9.01 -26.14 5.45
N ASP A 196 8.71 -27.41 5.73
CA ASP A 196 7.93 -27.83 6.90
C ASP A 196 8.58 -27.40 8.20
N ALA A 197 9.91 -27.54 8.32
CA ALA A 197 10.64 -27.09 9.50
C ALA A 197 10.57 -25.57 9.69
N CYS A 198 10.58 -24.80 8.59
CA CYS A 198 10.43 -23.34 8.65
C CYS A 198 9.02 -22.92 9.06
N ILE A 199 8.00 -23.47 8.39
CA ILE A 199 6.58 -23.22 8.70
C ILE A 199 6.26 -23.63 10.13
N ALA A 200 6.71 -24.80 10.59
CA ALA A 200 6.45 -25.25 11.96
C ALA A 200 7.13 -24.38 13.03
N LYS A 201 8.22 -23.70 12.68
CA LYS A 201 8.93 -22.80 13.60
C LYS A 201 8.17 -21.48 13.80
N GLN A 202 7.44 -21.01 12.79
CA GLN A 202 6.79 -19.70 12.76
C GLN A 202 7.71 -18.59 13.33
N ASP A 203 8.93 -18.46 12.80
CA ASP A 203 9.89 -17.46 13.27
C ASP A 203 9.57 -16.07 12.71
N GLU A 204 8.87 -15.26 13.50
CA GLU A 204 8.43 -13.91 13.15
C GLU A 204 9.54 -12.86 13.13
N SER A 205 10.78 -13.20 13.51
CA SER A 205 11.85 -12.21 13.70
C SER A 205 12.11 -11.33 12.47
N THR A 206 12.01 -11.91 11.27
CA THR A 206 12.18 -11.17 10.01
C THR A 206 10.99 -10.24 9.77
N VAL A 207 9.76 -10.74 9.92
CA VAL A 207 8.53 -9.94 9.75
C VAL A 207 8.51 -8.75 10.72
N ARG A 208 8.83 -8.98 12.00
CA ARG A 208 8.90 -7.93 13.02
C ARG A 208 9.99 -6.91 12.74
N ALA A 209 11.12 -7.33 12.18
CA ALA A 209 12.18 -6.41 11.77
C ALA A 209 11.72 -5.50 10.61
N GLU A 210 11.00 -6.04 9.62
CA GLU A 210 10.43 -5.25 8.51
C GLU A 210 9.34 -4.29 9.00
N MET A 211 8.45 -4.71 9.92
CA MET A 211 7.46 -3.82 10.55
C MET A 211 8.12 -2.67 11.31
N LYS A 212 9.15 -2.94 12.11
CA LYS A 212 9.90 -1.91 12.83
C LYS A 212 10.58 -0.94 11.86
N GLN A 213 11.08 -1.44 10.74
CA GLN A 213 11.67 -0.62 9.71
C GLN A 213 10.61 0.28 9.05
N ALA A 214 9.41 -0.25 8.75
CA ALA A 214 8.30 0.52 8.21
C ALA A 214 7.89 1.66 9.17
N ASP A 215 7.79 1.39 10.47
CA ASP A 215 7.49 2.44 11.48
C ASP A 215 8.60 3.51 11.53
N SER A 216 9.87 3.13 11.41
CA SER A 216 10.98 4.09 11.35
C SER A 216 10.90 5.03 10.14
N LEU A 217 10.26 4.58 9.06
CA LEU A 217 9.95 5.37 7.87
C LEU A 217 8.60 6.09 7.96
N GLY A 218 7.87 5.92 9.07
CA GLY A 218 6.54 6.51 9.31
C GLY A 218 5.39 5.80 8.59
N ILE A 219 5.63 4.62 8.02
CA ILE A 219 4.66 3.84 7.25
C ILE A 219 3.77 3.09 8.23
N GLN A 220 2.47 3.40 8.23
CA GLN A 220 1.48 2.87 9.20
C GLN A 220 0.23 2.30 8.51
N GLN A 221 0.26 2.12 7.19
CA GLN A 221 -0.88 1.63 6.43
C GLN A 221 -0.44 0.83 5.22
N THR A 222 -1.29 -0.11 4.81
CA THR A 222 -1.10 -0.94 3.62
C THR A 222 -2.27 -0.75 2.64
N PRO A 223 -2.01 -0.76 1.32
CA PRO A 223 -0.68 -0.75 0.72
C PRO A 223 -0.01 0.63 0.85
N THR A 224 1.32 0.64 0.99
CA THR A 224 2.14 1.84 0.77
C THR A 224 3.22 1.51 -0.25
N ILE A 225 3.23 2.25 -1.35
CA ILE A 225 4.13 2.06 -2.48
C ILE A 225 5.24 3.12 -2.42
N TYR A 226 6.46 2.71 -2.77
CA TYR A 226 7.56 3.61 -3.10
C TYR A 226 8.05 3.30 -4.51
N VAL A 227 8.29 4.33 -5.30
CA VAL A 227 8.97 4.21 -6.61
C VAL A 227 10.28 4.98 -6.52
N ASN A 228 11.41 4.28 -6.48
CA ASN A 228 12.74 4.87 -6.26
C ASN A 228 12.76 5.92 -5.11
N GLY A 229 12.03 5.64 -4.02
CA GLY A 229 11.96 6.50 -2.83
C GLY A 229 10.84 7.55 -2.84
N GLU A 230 10.11 7.76 -3.95
CA GLU A 230 8.90 8.59 -3.94
C GLU A 230 7.69 7.79 -3.44
N MET A 231 7.09 8.24 -2.34
CA MET A 231 6.00 7.53 -1.64
C MET A 231 4.63 7.82 -2.25
N LEU A 232 3.83 6.76 -2.42
CA LEU A 232 2.39 6.78 -2.66
C LEU A 232 1.70 5.94 -1.58
N ALA A 233 0.81 6.55 -0.82
CA ALA A 233 0.11 5.85 0.25
C ALA A 233 -1.35 5.55 -0.14
N GLY A 234 -1.79 4.31 0.10
CA GLY A 234 -3.16 3.84 -0.14
C GLY A 234 -3.45 3.38 -1.56
N ALA A 235 -4.69 2.96 -1.79
CA ALA A 235 -5.18 2.54 -3.11
C ALA A 235 -5.35 3.76 -4.03
N MET A 236 -4.33 4.06 -4.82
CA MET A 236 -4.29 5.19 -5.75
C MET A 236 -4.69 4.76 -7.18
N PRO A 237 -5.19 5.68 -8.02
CA PRO A 237 -5.43 5.39 -9.44
C PRO A 237 -4.14 4.98 -10.17
N THR A 238 -4.24 4.09 -11.15
CA THR A 238 -3.11 3.65 -12.00
C THR A 238 -2.30 4.82 -12.57
N SER A 239 -2.99 5.87 -13.00
CA SER A 239 -2.37 7.09 -13.54
C SER A 239 -1.40 7.78 -12.57
N ALA A 240 -1.68 7.73 -11.27
CA ALA A 240 -0.81 8.33 -10.26
C ALA A 240 0.49 7.53 -10.15
N LEU A 241 0.40 6.19 -10.07
CA LEU A 241 1.58 5.32 -10.04
C LEU A 241 2.43 5.49 -11.30
N TRP A 242 1.78 5.47 -12.48
CA TRP A 242 2.49 5.58 -13.75
C TRP A 242 3.21 6.91 -13.90
N ALA A 243 2.60 8.03 -13.52
CA ALA A 243 3.26 9.32 -13.55
C ALA A 243 4.55 9.35 -12.71
N ILE A 244 4.63 8.60 -11.61
CA ILE A 244 5.86 8.48 -10.80
C ILE A 244 6.89 7.59 -11.49
N ILE A 245 6.45 6.45 -12.03
CA ILE A 245 7.33 5.54 -12.78
C ILE A 245 7.94 6.27 -13.97
N ASP A 246 7.16 7.05 -14.71
CA ASP A 246 7.64 7.84 -15.85
C ASP A 246 8.73 8.83 -15.44
N ARG A 247 8.54 9.53 -14.31
CA ARG A 247 9.58 10.42 -13.76
C ARG A 247 10.84 9.64 -13.38
N ALA A 248 10.68 8.48 -12.74
CA ALA A 248 11.80 7.63 -12.34
C ALA A 248 12.56 7.05 -13.56
N LEU A 249 11.86 6.71 -14.65
CA LEU A 249 12.48 6.30 -15.90
C LEU A 249 13.26 7.45 -16.52
N VAL A 250 12.70 8.65 -16.57
CA VAL A 250 13.37 9.84 -17.11
C VAL A 250 14.62 10.19 -16.31
N SER A 251 14.59 10.12 -14.96
CA SER A 251 15.78 10.35 -14.13
C SER A 251 16.89 9.33 -14.40
N GLU A 252 16.53 8.13 -14.85
CA GLU A 252 17.45 7.07 -15.26
C GLU A 252 17.92 7.15 -16.71
N GLY A 253 17.49 8.19 -17.45
CA GLY A 253 17.79 8.37 -18.88
C GLY A 253 17.02 7.41 -19.79
N ILE A 254 15.93 6.82 -19.31
CA ILE A 254 15.08 5.88 -20.04
C ILE A 254 13.82 6.62 -20.52
N THR A 255 13.51 6.51 -21.82
CA THR A 255 12.27 7.08 -22.36
C THR A 255 11.07 6.21 -21.94
N PRO A 256 10.07 6.75 -21.25
CA PRO A 256 8.90 5.98 -20.86
C PRO A 256 8.04 5.59 -22.09
N PRO A 257 7.28 4.48 -21.99
CA PRO A 257 6.27 4.14 -23.00
C PRO A 257 5.25 5.27 -23.16
N ALA A 258 4.64 5.37 -24.34
CA ALA A 258 3.53 6.29 -24.54
C ALA A 258 2.33 5.82 -23.71
N SER A 259 1.81 6.69 -22.84
CA SER A 259 0.57 6.47 -22.10
C SER A 259 -0.42 7.59 -22.40
N GLU A 260 -1.71 7.34 -22.19
CA GLU A 260 -2.75 8.37 -22.30
C GLU A 260 -2.53 9.53 -21.30
N TYR A 261 -1.76 9.28 -20.24
CA TYR A 261 -1.43 10.23 -19.19
C TYR A 261 -0.22 11.13 -19.52
N ASN A 262 0.60 10.75 -20.49
CA ASN A 262 1.76 11.52 -20.97
C ASN A 262 1.53 12.21 -22.33
N GLN A 263 0.30 12.17 -22.86
CA GLN A 263 -0.05 12.93 -24.05
C GLN A 263 -0.22 14.42 -23.68
N PRO A 264 0.38 15.38 -24.43
CA PRO A 264 -0.02 16.77 -24.29
C PRO A 264 -1.53 16.87 -24.52
N ALA A 265 -2.22 17.57 -23.63
CA ALA A 265 -3.66 17.75 -23.70
C ALA A 265 -4.06 18.11 -25.13
N LYS A 266 -4.86 17.25 -25.78
CA LYS A 266 -5.41 17.52 -27.10
C LYS A 266 -6.09 18.90 -27.03
N PRO A 267 -5.79 19.85 -27.94
CA PRO A 267 -6.44 21.14 -27.93
C PRO A 267 -7.94 20.93 -27.84
N ALA A 268 -8.58 21.53 -26.83
CA ALA A 268 -10.02 21.45 -26.66
C ALA A 268 -10.67 21.79 -28.00
N GLN A 269 -11.39 20.83 -28.58
CA GLN A 269 -12.17 21.12 -29.78
C GLN A 269 -13.11 22.27 -29.42
N PRO A 270 -13.19 23.34 -30.25
CA PRO A 270 -14.12 24.42 -29.99
C PRO A 270 -15.50 23.83 -29.78
N ALA A 271 -16.11 24.12 -28.63
CA ALA A 271 -17.46 23.71 -28.34
C ALA A 271 -18.34 24.11 -29.53
N SER A 272 -18.90 23.11 -30.23
CA SER A 272 -19.91 23.35 -31.24
C SER A 272 -21.02 24.14 -30.55
N GLN A 273 -21.27 25.35 -31.04
CA GLN A 273 -22.33 26.21 -30.52
C GLN A 273 -23.64 25.41 -30.45
N PRO A 274 -24.39 25.45 -29.33
CA PRO A 274 -25.74 24.91 -29.30
C PRO A 274 -26.56 25.59 -30.39
N GLY A 275 -27.07 24.79 -31.33
CA GLY A 275 -27.95 25.26 -32.39
C GLY A 275 -29.10 26.09 -31.81
N ALA A 276 -29.40 27.20 -32.47
CA ALA A 276 -30.50 28.08 -32.12
C ALA A 276 -31.81 27.28 -32.00
N VAL A 277 -32.36 27.22 -30.79
CA VAL A 277 -33.71 26.72 -30.55
C VAL A 277 -34.69 27.77 -31.07
N SER A 278 -35.32 27.48 -32.20
CA SER A 278 -36.45 28.25 -32.73
C SER A 278 -37.60 28.22 -31.71
N GLN A 279 -38.02 29.41 -31.26
CA GLN A 279 -39.16 29.56 -30.35
C GLN A 279 -40.49 29.15 -31.03
N PRO A 280 -41.42 28.51 -30.32
CA PRO A 280 -42.76 28.29 -30.84
C PRO A 280 -43.62 29.56 -30.67
N GLU A 281 -44.26 29.97 -31.77
CA GLU A 281 -45.17 31.12 -31.84
C GLU A 281 -46.35 30.99 -30.86
N SER A 282 -46.58 32.04 -30.08
CA SER A 282 -47.72 32.19 -29.19
C SER A 282 -49.02 32.36 -29.99
N LYS A 283 -49.93 31.39 -29.93
CA LYS A 283 -51.30 31.55 -30.43
C LYS A 283 -52.15 32.34 -29.42
N THR A 284 -52.56 33.53 -29.81
CA THR A 284 -53.59 34.35 -29.12
C THR A 284 -54.98 33.72 -29.30
N PRO A 285 -55.86 33.69 -28.28
CA PRO A 285 -57.23 33.22 -28.45
C PRO A 285 -58.10 34.32 -29.09
N ALA A 286 -58.77 34.00 -30.20
CA ALA A 286 -59.76 34.86 -30.82
C ALA A 286 -61.11 34.79 -30.08
N ALA A 287 -61.70 35.96 -29.86
CA ALA A 287 -63.00 36.16 -29.24
C ALA A 287 -64.17 35.63 -30.10
N LYS A 288 -65.18 35.03 -29.45
CA LYS A 288 -66.48 34.72 -30.06
C LYS A 288 -67.35 35.99 -30.14
N PRO A 289 -67.99 36.29 -31.28
CA PRO A 289 -69.19 37.09 -31.30
C PRO A 289 -70.42 36.20 -31.16
N GLY A 290 -71.36 36.61 -30.30
CA GLY A 290 -72.70 36.04 -30.25
C GLY A 290 -73.65 36.71 -31.25
N ALA A 291 -74.67 35.97 -31.70
CA ALA A 291 -76.10 36.32 -31.61
C ALA A 291 -76.93 35.66 -32.73
N GLY A 292 -78.11 35.14 -32.37
CA GLY A 292 -79.33 35.36 -33.17
C GLY A 292 -80.02 34.16 -33.83
N GLY A 293 -80.96 33.54 -33.09
CA GLY A 293 -82.38 33.39 -33.46
C GLY A 293 -82.80 32.60 -34.71
N LYS A 294 -83.44 31.44 -34.51
CA LYS A 294 -84.91 31.24 -34.52
C LYS A 294 -85.24 29.83 -34.05
#